data_AF-A0AAW9ZIN4-F1
#
_entry.id   AF-A0AAW9ZIN4-F1
#
_cell.length_a   1.000
_cell.length_b   1.000
_cell.length_c   1.000
_cell.angle_alpha   90.00
_cell.angle_beta   90.00
_cell.angle_gamma   90.00
#
_symmetry.space_group_name_H-M   'P 1'
#
loop_
_entity.id
_entity.type
_entity.pdbx_description
1 polymer ?
#
loop_
_entity_poly.entity_id
_entity_poly.type
_entity_poly.pdbx_seq_one_letter_code
_entity_poly.pdbx_strand_id
1 'polypeptide(L)' 'MWNSIQIQLDKQKITVYRLSKMTGIPMNTLYSYKNWGKEPPFKNMCKIADALDVSLDVFRERR' A
#
# COMPACT_ATOMS: atom_id res chain seq x y z
N MET A 1 -0.70 -4.75 -8.75
CA MET A 1 -0.87 -4.41 -7.30
C MET A 1 -0.23 -3.07 -6.85
N TRP A 2 1.11 -2.88 -6.87
CA TRP A 2 1.75 -1.64 -6.34
C TRP A 2 1.26 -0.36 -7.04
N ASN A 3 0.99 -0.41 -8.34
CA ASN A 3 0.47 0.74 -9.09
C ASN A 3 -0.83 1.28 -8.49
N SER A 4 -1.73 0.40 -8.03
CA SER A 4 -2.96 0.82 -7.35
C SER A 4 -2.66 1.53 -6.03
N ILE A 5 -1.68 1.04 -5.25
CA ILE A 5 -1.23 1.70 -4.01
C ILE A 5 -0.65 3.09 -4.35
N GLN A 6 0.20 3.19 -5.35
CA GLN A 6 0.79 4.47 -5.77
C GLN A 6 -0.28 5.47 -6.20
N ILE A 7 -1.30 5.04 -6.96
CA ILE A 7 -2.43 5.89 -7.34
C ILE A 7 -3.18 6.44 -6.10
N GLN A 8 -3.40 5.61 -5.08
CA GLN A 8 -4.07 6.08 -3.86
C GLN A 8 -3.19 7.03 -3.05
N LEU A 9 -1.89 6.74 -2.96
CA LEU A 9 -0.91 7.64 -2.35
C LEU A 9 -0.90 9.01 -3.02
N ASP A 10 -0.90 9.03 -4.36
CA ASP A 10 -0.87 10.27 -5.14
C ASP A 10 -2.17 11.06 -4.98
N LYS A 11 -3.33 10.38 -5.01
CA LYS A 11 -4.65 10.99 -4.77
C LYS A 11 -4.75 11.67 -3.41
N GLN A 12 -4.19 11.02 -2.39
CA GLN A 12 -4.25 11.51 -1.01
C GLN A 12 -3.05 12.40 -0.65
N LYS A 13 -2.10 12.61 -1.57
CA LYS A 13 -0.83 13.32 -1.35
C LYS A 13 -0.04 12.76 -0.15
N ILE A 14 -0.07 11.44 0.00
CA ILE A 14 0.63 10.70 1.06
C ILE A 14 1.93 10.13 0.49
N THR A 15 3.03 10.33 1.20
CA THR A 15 4.32 9.71 0.84
C THR A 15 4.43 8.30 1.40
N VAL A 16 5.30 7.46 0.82
CA VAL A 16 5.60 6.12 1.36
C VAL A 16 6.07 6.18 2.82
N TYR A 17 6.79 7.26 3.19
CA TYR A 17 7.18 7.52 4.57
C TYR A 17 5.96 7.69 5.48
N ARG A 18 4.98 8.50 5.08
CA ARG A 18 3.76 8.72 5.84
C ARG A 18 2.90 7.46 5.90
N LEU A 19 2.82 6.69 4.82
CA LEU A 19 2.17 5.37 4.81
C LEU A 19 2.82 4.41 5.82
N SER A 20 4.15 4.37 5.90
CA SER A 20 4.90 3.58 6.89
C SER A 20 4.49 3.96 8.33
N LYS A 21 4.36 5.26 8.61
CA LYS A 21 3.91 5.75 9.93
C LYS A 21 2.45 5.39 10.24
N MET A 22 1.56 5.48 9.26
CA MET A 22 0.13 5.18 9.46
C MET A 22 -0.13 3.67 9.63
N THR A 23 0.54 2.84 8.84
CA THR A 23 0.34 1.37 8.82
C THR A 23 1.18 0.63 9.86
N GLY A 24 2.23 1.28 10.38
CA GLY A 24 3.28 0.65 11.18
C GLY A 24 4.14 -0.33 10.39
N ILE A 25 4.06 -0.34 9.05
CA ILE A 25 4.87 -1.19 8.19
C ILE A 25 6.21 -0.49 7.95
N PRO A 26 7.36 -1.16 8.20
CA PRO A 26 8.66 -0.55 7.97
C PRO A 26 8.82 -0.05 6.53
N MET A 27 9.47 1.10 6.37
CA MET A 27 9.67 1.71 5.05
C MET A 27 10.42 0.78 4.09
N ASN A 28 11.40 0.01 4.60
CA ASN A 28 12.12 -0.99 3.81
C ASN A 28 11.19 -2.08 3.24
N THR A 29 10.17 -2.46 4.01
CA THR A 29 9.15 -3.43 3.57
C THR A 29 8.25 -2.83 2.48
N LEU A 30 7.86 -1.57 2.60
CA LEU A 30 7.10 -0.88 1.54
C LEU A 30 7.93 -0.73 0.25
N TYR A 31 9.21 -0.38 0.35
CA TYR A 31 10.11 -0.36 -0.81
C TYR A 31 10.34 -1.74 -1.40
N SER A 32 10.30 -2.80 -0.58
CA SER A 32 10.33 -4.18 -1.06
C SER A 32 9.14 -4.48 -1.97
N TYR A 33 7.95 -4.00 -1.61
CA TYR A 33 6.75 -4.14 -2.44
C TYR A 33 6.83 -3.32 -3.72
N LYS A 34 7.42 -2.12 -3.65
CA LYS A 34 7.61 -1.22 -4.80
C LYS A 34 8.62 -1.74 -5.82
N ASN A 35 9.83 -2.07 -5.36
CA ASN A 35 10.99 -2.26 -6.23
C ASN A 35 11.20 -3.73 -6.61
N TRP A 36 10.81 -4.66 -5.74
CA TRP A 36 11.12 -6.08 -5.91
C TRP A 36 9.89 -6.91 -6.28
N GLY A 37 8.76 -6.25 -6.56
CA GLY A 37 7.51 -6.93 -6.92
C GLY A 37 6.97 -7.87 -5.85
N LYS A 38 7.44 -7.76 -4.60
CA LYS A 38 6.92 -8.58 -3.51
C LYS A 38 5.48 -8.18 -3.21
N GLU A 39 4.58 -9.15 -3.17
CA GLU A 39 3.22 -8.90 -2.75
C GLU A 39 3.15 -8.75 -1.21
N PRO A 40 2.52 -7.69 -0.70
CA PRO A 40 2.16 -7.61 0.70
C PRO A 40 1.30 -8.82 1.10
N PRO A 41 1.59 -9.47 2.24
CA PRO A 41 0.67 -10.44 2.80
C PRO A 41 -0.67 -9.76 3.13
N PHE A 42 -1.75 -10.53 3.10
CA PHE A 42 -3.12 -10.04 3.32
C PHE A 42 -3.24 -9.09 4.53
N LYS A 43 -2.58 -9.43 5.65
CA LYS A 43 -2.54 -8.59 6.86
C LYS A 43 -1.98 -7.18 6.61
N ASN A 44 -0.91 -7.07 5.84
CA ASN A 44 -0.30 -5.77 5.51
C ASN A 44 -1.14 -5.03 4.48
N MET A 45 -1.79 -5.76 3.56
CA MET A 45 -2.71 -5.15 2.62
C MET A 45 -3.95 -4.57 3.32
N CYS A 46 -4.51 -5.26 4.32
CA CYS A 46 -5.59 -4.73 5.17
C CYS A 46 -5.14 -3.43 5.84
N LYS A 47 -3.97 -3.42 6.48
CA LYS A 47 -3.43 -2.21 7.11
C LYS A 47 -3.26 -1.04 6.13
N ILE A 48 -2.81 -1.31 4.91
CA ILE A 48 -2.65 -0.28 3.87
C ILE A 48 -4.02 0.25 3.45
N ALA A 49 -5.00 -0.62 3.24
CA ALA A 49 -6.37 -0.26 2.91
C ALA A 49 -7.02 0.59 4.02
N ASP A 50 -6.91 0.13 5.27
CA ASP A 50 -7.42 0.84 6.45
C ASP A 50 -6.74 2.21 6.63
N ALA A 51 -5.42 2.28 6.45
CA ALA A 51 -4.67 3.53 6.58
C ALA A 51 -5.00 4.54 5.46
N LEU A 52 -5.34 4.05 4.27
CA LEU A 52 -5.72 4.88 3.13
C LEU A 52 -7.23 5.11 3.05
N ASP A 53 -8.02 4.59 3.99
CA ASP A 53 -9.48 4.67 4.01
C ASP A 53 -10.12 4.25 2.67
N VAL A 54 -9.64 3.14 2.10
CA VAL A 54 -10.13 2.57 0.84
C VAL A 54 -10.46 1.10 1.00
N SER A 55 -11.42 0.60 0.21
CA SER A 55 -11.70 -0.83 0.17
C SER A 55 -10.51 -1.63 -0.38
N LEU A 56 -10.29 -2.83 0.19
CA LEU A 56 -9.34 -3.82 -0.30
C LEU A 56 -9.56 -4.19 -1.78
N ASP A 57 -10.79 -4.12 -2.27
CA ASP A 57 -11.12 -4.40 -3.67
C ASP A 57 -10.41 -3.47 -4.66
N VAL A 58 -9.98 -2.28 -4.24
CA VAL A 58 -9.23 -1.33 -5.07
C VAL A 58 -7.85 -1.88 -5.45
N PHE A 59 -7.31 -2.80 -4.66
CA PHE A 59 -6.02 -3.44 -4.91
C PHE A 59 -6.13 -4.80 -5.61
N ARG A 60 -7.34 -5.32 -5.81
CA ARG A 60 -7.57 -6.55 -6.58
C ARG A 60 -7.46 -6.25 -8.06
N GLU A 61 -6.63 -7.01 -8.77
CA GLU A 61 -6.70 -7.03 -10.24
C GLU A 61 -8.03 -7.66 -10.65
N ARG A 62 -8.87 -6.89 -11.35
CA ARG A 62 -10.02 -7.45 -12.07
C ARG A 62 -9.45 -8.32 -13.19
N ARG A 63 -9.41 -9.62 -12.96
CA ARG A 63 -9.29 -10.63 -14.02
C ARG A 63 -10.63 -10.76 -14.73
#